data_AF-A0A7Y2UBZ6-F1
#
_entry.id   AF-A0A7Y2UBZ6-F1
#
_cell.length_a   1.000
_cell.length_b   1.000
_cell.length_c   1.000
_cell.angle_alpha   90.00
_cell.angle_beta   90.00
_cell.angle_gamma   90.00
#
_symmetry.space_group_name_H-M   'P 1'
#
loop_
_entity.id
_entity.type
_entity.pdbx_description
1 polymer ?
#
loop_
_entity_poly.entity_id
_entity_poly.type
_entity_poly.pdbx_seq_one_letter_code
_entity_poly.pdbx_strand_id
1 'polypeptide(L)' 'MPKASDLKKGSVVEHEGEVFVTQHIDKRNPSARGASTLFKVRFTNVRSNQKLELTLKGDDILKDGDLTRR' A
#
# COMPACT_ATOMS: atom_id res chain seq x y z
N MET A 1 -8.54 9.73 -0.12
CA MET A 1 -7.22 9.07 0.00
C MET A 1 -7.38 7.90 0.95
N PRO A 2 -7.16 6.65 0.51
CA PRO A 2 -7.30 5.49 1.36
C PRO A 2 -6.24 5.49 2.48
N LYS A 3 -6.64 5.11 3.69
CA LYS A 3 -5.68 4.79 4.75
C LYS A 3 -5.03 3.45 4.44
N ALA A 4 -3.81 3.23 4.93
CA ALA A 4 -3.14 1.94 4.81
C ALA A 4 -3.97 0.80 5.44
N SER A 5 -4.77 1.11 6.47
CA SER A 5 -5.69 0.14 7.08
C SER A 5 -6.87 -0.26 6.19
N ASP A 6 -7.22 0.55 5.19
CA ASP A 6 -8.30 0.30 4.23
C ASP A 6 -7.78 -0.22 2.87
N LEU A 7 -6.46 -0.36 2.74
CA LEU A 7 -5.84 -0.84 1.51
C LEU A 7 -6.24 -2.29 1.24
N LYS A 8 -6.56 -2.59 -0.03
CA LYS A 8 -6.95 -3.95 -0.47
C LYS A 8 -5.97 -4.48 -1.50
N LYS A 9 -5.91 -5.80 -1.62
CA LYS A 9 -5.20 -6.44 -2.73
C LYS A 9 -5.86 -6.02 -4.05
N GLY A 10 -5.05 -5.63 -5.02
CA GLY A 10 -5.51 -5.09 -6.31
C GLY A 10 -5.79 -3.58 -6.29
N SER A 11 -5.69 -2.91 -5.13
CA SER A 11 -5.73 -1.44 -5.08
C SER A 11 -4.59 -0.84 -5.88
N VAL A 12 -4.87 0.29 -6.53
CA VAL A 12 -3.88 1.07 -7.27
C VAL A 12 -3.51 2.28 -6.43
N VAL A 13 -2.21 2.49 -6.26
CA VAL A 13 -1.67 3.62 -5.50
C VAL A 13 -0.63 4.35 -6.32
N GLU A 14 -0.52 5.65 -6.09
CA GLU A 14 0.54 6.46 -6.67
C GLU A 14 1.65 6.69 -5.64
N HIS A 15 2.89 6.40 -6.02
CA HIS A 15 4.07 6.65 -5.20
C HIS A 15 5.19 7.24 -6.08
N GLU A 16 5.76 8.37 -5.67
CA GLU A 16 6.83 9.07 -6.40
C GLU A 16 6.52 9.38 -7.89
N GLY A 17 5.24 9.58 -8.23
CA GLY A 17 4.81 9.84 -9.60
C GLY A 17 4.69 8.58 -10.47
N GLU A 18 4.91 7.40 -9.89
CA GLU A 18 4.66 6.12 -10.52
C GLU A 18 3.44 5.42 -9.92
N VAL A 19 2.80 4.58 -10.74
CA VAL A 19 1.59 3.87 -10.37
C VAL A 19 1.92 2.43 -10.03
N PHE A 20 1.48 2.00 -8.86
CA PHE A 20 1.71 0.67 -8.34
C PHE A 20 0.40 -0.04 -8.00
N VAL A 21 0.38 -1.35 -8.21
CA VAL A 21 -0.71 -2.23 -7.78
C VAL A 21 -0.31 -2.99 -6.52
N THR A 22 -1.21 -3.02 -5.55
CA THR A 22 -1.05 -3.81 -4.33
C THR A 22 -1.17 -5.31 -4.63
N GLN A 23 -0.08 -6.04 -4.47
CA GLN A 23 -0.02 -7.48 -4.71
C GLN A 23 -0.23 -8.29 -3.43
N HIS A 24 0.38 -7.85 -2.32
CA HIS A 24 0.30 -8.55 -1.04
C HIS A 24 0.29 -7.55 0.10
N ILE A 25 -0.51 -7.84 1.13
CA ILE A 25 -0.63 -7.03 2.34
C ILE A 25 -0.42 -7.93 3.54
N ASP A 26 0.56 -7.61 4.36
CA ASP A 26 0.89 -8.31 5.59
C ASP A 26 0.57 -7.38 6.78
N LYS A 27 -0.45 -7.74 7.55
CA LYS A 27 -0.86 -6.97 8.73
C LYS A 27 -0.12 -7.50 9.95
N ARG A 28 0.68 -6.64 10.58
CA ARG A 28 1.40 -6.92 11.82
C ARG A 28 0.83 -6.07 12.94
N ASN A 29 0.21 -6.75 13.89
CA ASN A 29 -0.29 -6.17 15.13
C ASN A 29 0.75 -6.43 16.22
N PRO A 30 1.58 -5.45 16.62
CA PRO A 30 2.51 -5.67 17.71
C PRO A 30 1.69 -5.84 19.00
N SER A 31 1.92 -6.93 19.73
CA SER A 31 1.12 -7.31 20.91
C SER A 31 1.28 -6.36 22.12
N ALA A 32 2.17 -5.37 22.02
CA ALA A 32 2.37 -4.36 23.05
C ALA A 32 1.16 -3.42 23.12
N ARG A 33 0.55 -3.31 24.31
CA ARG A 33 -0.57 -2.43 24.62
C ARG A 33 -0.22 -0.98 24.24
N GLY A 34 -0.66 -0.52 23.06
CA GLY A 34 -0.40 0.83 22.55
C GLY A 34 0.42 0.91 21.24
N ALA A 35 0.88 -0.21 20.70
CA ALA A 35 1.62 -0.19 19.44
C ALA A 35 0.70 -0.05 18.22
N SER A 36 1.07 0.83 17.29
CA SER A 36 0.34 1.02 16.03
C SER A 36 0.44 -0.22 15.14
N THR A 37 -0.68 -0.59 14.51
CA THR A 37 -0.68 -1.69 13.53
C THR A 37 0.18 -1.29 12.34
N LEU A 38 1.11 -2.17 11.98
CA LEU A 38 1.96 -2.02 10.81
C LEU A 38 1.40 -2.84 9.65
N PHE A 39 1.35 -2.25 8.48
CA PHE A 39 0.92 -2.86 7.24
C PHE A 39 2.12 -2.92 6.31
N LYS A 40 2.67 -4.12 6.14
CA LYS A 40 3.76 -4.36 5.20
C LYS A 40 3.16 -4.74 3.86
N VAL A 41 3.27 -3.85 2.88
CA VAL A 41 2.62 -3.99 1.59
C VAL A 41 3.65 -4.18 0.50
N ARG A 42 3.42 -5.19 -0.35
CA ARG A 42 4.15 -5.39 -1.60
C ARG A 42 3.36 -4.80 -2.74
N PHE A 43 3.97 -3.83 -3.38
CA PHE A 43 3.50 -3.13 -4.55
C PHE A 43 4.25 -3.63 -5.78
N THR A 44 3.61 -3.56 -6.94
CA THR A 44 4.26 -3.81 -8.23
C THR A 44 3.90 -2.68 -9.18
N ASN A 45 4.93 -2.05 -9.74
CA ASN A 45 4.78 -0.96 -10.68
C ASN A 45 4.12 -1.48 -11.94
N VAL A 46 3.08 -0.79 -12.40
CA VAL A 46 2.28 -1.26 -13.54
C VAL A 46 2.98 -1.05 -14.88
N ARG A 47 3.92 -0.10 -14.95
CA ARG A 47 4.70 0.21 -16.16
C ARG A 47 5.99 -0.61 -16.21
N SER A 48 6.77 -0.60 -15.13
CA SER A 48 8.11 -1.19 -15.09
C SER A 48 8.17 -2.61 -14.53
N ASN A 49 7.06 -3.14 -13.97
CA ASN A 49 7.02 -4.40 -13.21
C ASN A 49 7.99 -4.44 -12.00
N GLN A 50 8.51 -3.29 -11.58
CA GLN A 50 9.36 -3.19 -10.39
C GLN A 50 8.55 -3.51 -9.14
N LYS A 51 9.15 -4.27 -8.21
CA LYS A 51 8.54 -4.60 -6.93
C LYS A 51 9.01 -3.61 -5.87
N LEU A 52 8.06 -3.07 -5.11
CA LEU A 52 8.32 -2.14 -4.02
C LEU A 52 7.71 -2.69 -2.73
N GLU A 53 8.48 -2.76 -1.65
CA GLU A 53 7.98 -3.10 -0.31
C GLU A 53 7.94 -1.84 0.55
N LEU A 54 6.76 -1.51 1.07
CA LEU A 54 6.58 -0.41 2.01
C LEU A 54 5.98 -0.93 3.31
N THR A 55 6.43 -0.36 4.42
CA THR A 55 5.81 -0.59 5.73
C THR A 55 5.11 0.68 6.16
N LEU A 56 3.79 0.58 6.29
CA LEU A 56 2.90 1.69 6.57
C LEU A 56 2.30 1.52 7.97
N LYS A 57 2.00 2.62 8.65
CA LYS A 57 1.18 2.55 9.87
C LYS A 57 -0.30 2.56 9.47
N GLY A 58 -1.19 2.03 10.30
CA GLY A 58 -2.64 2.04 9.99
C GLY A 58 -3.23 3.43 9.70
N ASP A 59 -2.59 4.48 10.21
CA ASP A 59 -2.99 5.87 9.99
C ASP A 59 -2.27 6.55 8.80
N ASP A 60 -1.30 5.88 8.16
CA ASP A 60 -0.67 6.41 6.95
C ASP A 60 -1.70 6.53 5.83
N ILE A 61 -1.68 7.66 5.15
CA ILE A 61 -2.59 7.98 4.05
C ILE A 61 -1.86 7.76 2.74
N LEU A 62 -2.40 6.89 1.89
CA LEU A 62 -1.87 6.62 0.56
C LEU A 62 -2.63 7.45 -0.47
N LYS A 63 -1.91 7.90 -1.52
CA LYS A 63 -2.56 8.48 -2.69
C LYS A 63 -3.20 7.37 -3.52
N ASP A 64 -4.48 7.56 -3.83
CA ASP A 64 -5.18 6.70 -4.78
C ASP A 64 -4.60 6.95 -6.17
N GLY A 65 -4.17 5.88 -6.85
CA GLY A 65 -3.65 5.98 -8.21
C GLY A 65 -4.77 5.65 -9.18
N ASP A 66 -5.04 6.54 -10.14
CA ASP A 66 -6.01 6.24 -11.19
C ASP A 66 -5.34 5.42 -12.28
N LEU A 67 -5.87 4.22 -12.54
CA LEU A 67 -5.45 3.40 -13.67
C LEU A 67 -6.52 3.42 -14.74
N THR A 68 -6.55 4.49 -15.53
CA THR A 68 -7.44 4.55 -16.69
C THR A 68 -6.90 3.60 -17.78
N ARG A 69 -7.47 2.40 -17.87
CA ARG A 69 -7.23 1.49 -19.00
C ARG A 69 -8.02 2.04 -20.20
N ARG A 70 -7.32 2.70 -21.14
CA ARG A 70 -7.88 3.07 -22.45
C ARG A 70 -7.63 1.97 -23.47
#